data_AF-A0A3M1XZS5-F1
#
_entry.id   AF-A0A3M1XZS5-F1
#
_cell.length_a   1.000
_cell.length_b   1.000
_cell.length_c   1.000
_cell.angle_alpha   90.00
_cell.angle_beta   90.00
_cell.angle_gamma   90.00
#
_symmetry.space_group_name_H-M   'P 1'
#
loop_
_entity.id
_entity.type
_entity.pdbx_description
1 polymer ?
#
loop_
_entity_poly.entity_id
_entity_poly.type
_entity_poly.pdbx_seq_one_letter_code
_entity_poly.pdbx_strand_id
1 'polypeptide(L)'
;MQNNMQPVQIQQKSIDPTRVINRVRSLRRTTLLAMMCLFGIVAMTPRWSPALTQEELNTIRTYEQVAPSVVNITTTSYALDFFFRPVPSQGAGSGIIVKDDGTIVTNYHVIAEARRLEVALHDGSLWEAEVIGSSPENDLAVIRIDAAGHPLKAISLGDSDELQVGQKVLAIGNPFGLGGTLTVGTISQLGRDIRDGGRVLRALIQVDASINPGNSGGALVNSEGELIGINTAII
;
A
#
# COMPACT_ATOMS: atom_id res chain seq x y z
N MET A 1 2.39 7.03 25.86
CA MET A 1 1.54 7.82 24.93
C MET A 1 2.08 7.57 23.54
N GLN A 2 1.49 6.64 22.77
CA GLN A 2 1.90 6.35 21.39
C GLN A 2 1.26 7.38 20.47
N ASN A 3 2.09 8.10 19.72
CA ASN A 3 1.62 8.98 18.64
C ASN A 3 1.12 8.09 17.49
N ASN A 4 -0.20 7.92 17.38
CA ASN A 4 -0.86 7.40 16.19
C ASN A 4 -0.68 8.41 15.04
N MET A 5 0.46 8.36 14.34
CA MET A 5 0.63 9.11 13.10
C MET A 5 -0.20 8.43 12.01
N GLN A 6 -1.45 8.87 11.87
CA GLN A 6 -2.26 8.56 10.69
C GLN A 6 -1.59 9.14 9.44
N PRO A 7 -1.62 8.45 8.29
CA PRO A 7 -1.03 8.97 7.05
C PRO A 7 -1.71 10.30 6.68
N VAL A 8 -0.91 11.35 6.54
CA VAL A 8 -1.40 12.69 6.16
C VAL A 8 -1.81 12.65 4.69
N GLN A 9 -3.10 12.80 4.42
CA GLN A 9 -3.64 12.90 3.06
C GLN A 9 -3.47 14.33 2.57
N ILE A 10 -2.64 14.54 1.54
CA ILE A 10 -2.44 15.84 0.90
C ILE A 10 -3.16 15.83 -0.44
N GLN A 11 -4.04 16.81 -0.66
CA GLN A 11 -4.74 16.94 -1.93
C GLN A 11 -3.75 17.28 -3.05
N GLN A 12 -3.63 16.40 -4.04
CA GLN A 12 -2.85 16.66 -5.25
C GLN A 12 -3.54 17.76 -6.09
N LYS A 13 -3.17 19.02 -5.86
CA LYS A 13 -3.59 20.16 -6.68
C LYS A 13 -2.41 20.58 -7.55
N SER A 14 -2.63 20.73 -8.86
CA SER A 14 -1.71 21.46 -9.72
C SER A 14 -1.60 22.90 -9.23
N ILE A 15 -0.53 23.24 -8.52
CA ILE A 15 -0.23 24.61 -8.11
C ILE A 15 0.32 25.33 -9.35
N ASP A 16 -0.57 25.75 -10.23
CA ASP A 16 -0.26 26.70 -11.30
C ASP A 16 -0.61 28.11 -10.79
N PRO A 17 0.39 28.94 -10.43
CA PRO A 17 0.16 30.29 -9.89
C PRO A 17 -0.70 31.16 -10.81
N THR A 18 -0.60 30.94 -12.13
CA THR A 18 -1.32 31.67 -13.16
C THR A 18 -2.83 31.40 -13.10
N ARG A 19 -3.23 30.16 -12.79
CA ARG A 19 -4.65 29.78 -12.61
C ARG A 19 -5.25 30.35 -11.33
N VAL A 20 -4.46 30.45 -10.25
CA VAL A 20 -4.90 31.02 -8.97
C VAL A 20 -5.13 32.53 -9.10
N ILE A 21 -4.21 33.25 -9.74
CA ILE A 21 -4.31 34.70 -9.94
C ILE A 21 -5.53 35.07 -10.82
N ASN A 22 -5.80 34.29 -11.86
CA ASN A 22 -6.96 34.53 -12.74
C ASN A 22 -8.31 34.30 -12.03
N ARG A 23 -8.36 33.41 -11.04
CA ARG A 23 -9.57 33.13 -10.24
C ARG A 23 -9.85 34.19 -9.18
N VAL A 24 -8.81 34.84 -8.65
CA VAL A 24 -8.95 35.98 -7.72
C VAL A 24 -9.34 37.25 -8.48
N ARG A 25 -8.87 37.41 -9.73
CA ARG A 25 -9.25 38.54 -10.59
C ARG A 25 -10.69 38.48 -11.10
N SER A 26 -11.32 37.30 -11.19
CA SER A 26 -12.72 37.19 -11.62
C SER A 26 -13.75 37.67 -10.59
N LEU A 27 -13.34 38.05 -9.37
CA LEU A 27 -14.23 38.60 -8.35
C LEU A 27 -14.24 40.14 -8.27
N ARG A 28 -13.42 40.86 -9.05
CA ARG A 28 -13.47 42.33 -9.07
C ARG A 28 -13.32 42.90 -10.48
N ARG A 29 -14.45 43.47 -10.94
CA ARG A 29 -14.64 44.60 -11.87
C ARG A 29 -14.93 44.29 -13.35
N THR A 30 -16.18 44.63 -13.68
CA THR A 30 -16.66 45.33 -14.89
C THR A 30 -15.76 46.51 -15.31
N THR A 31 -15.73 46.79 -16.63
CA THR A 31 -15.04 47.89 -17.38
C THR A 31 -13.50 47.85 -17.31
N LEU A 32 -12.68 48.01 -18.36
CA LEU A 32 -12.80 48.60 -19.71
C LEU A 32 -11.64 48.08 -20.60
N LEU A 33 -11.78 48.17 -21.92
CA LEU A 33 -10.81 47.82 -22.98
C LEU A 33 -9.68 48.86 -23.10
N ALA A 34 -8.39 48.46 -23.22
CA ALA A 34 -7.34 49.21 -23.95
C ALA A 34 -5.98 48.45 -24.04
N MET A 35 -5.59 48.16 -25.28
CA MET A 35 -4.26 48.41 -25.88
C MET A 35 -2.99 48.07 -25.07
N MET A 36 -2.34 46.94 -25.39
CA MET A 36 -0.86 46.82 -25.35
C MET A 36 -0.40 45.63 -26.22
N CYS A 37 -0.17 45.90 -27.51
CA CYS A 37 0.78 45.15 -28.32
C CYS A 37 2.17 45.78 -28.12
N LEU A 38 3.03 45.20 -27.26
CA LEU A 38 4.49 45.25 -27.38
C LEU A 38 5.13 44.41 -26.25
N PHE A 39 6.19 43.68 -26.58
CA PHE A 39 6.94 42.72 -25.75
C PHE A 39 6.34 41.33 -25.59
N GLY A 40 6.49 40.55 -26.67
CA GLY A 40 6.64 39.10 -26.58
C GLY A 40 7.94 38.76 -25.85
N ILE A 41 7.92 38.79 -24.52
CA ILE A 41 8.76 37.94 -23.71
C ILE A 41 7.79 36.97 -23.06
N VAL A 42 7.58 35.82 -23.71
CA VAL A 42 7.16 34.63 -22.97
C VAL A 42 8.29 34.39 -21.99
N ALA A 43 8.14 34.87 -20.76
CA ALA A 43 9.00 34.45 -19.67
C ALA A 43 8.77 32.94 -19.59
N MET A 44 9.67 32.17 -20.20
CA MET A 44 9.86 30.77 -19.89
C MET A 44 10.30 30.79 -18.43
N THR A 45 9.32 30.82 -17.53
CA THR A 45 9.57 30.47 -16.15
C THR A 45 10.17 29.07 -16.23
N PRO A 46 11.40 28.85 -15.74
CA PRO A 46 11.94 27.51 -15.69
C PRO A 46 10.88 26.69 -14.96
N ARG A 47 10.31 25.70 -15.65
CA ARG A 47 9.54 24.66 -14.97
C ARG A 47 10.56 24.01 -14.05
N TRP A 48 10.56 24.44 -12.79
CA TRP A 48 11.21 23.72 -11.72
C TRP A 48 10.51 22.37 -11.60
N SER A 49 10.99 21.41 -12.37
CA SER A 49 10.89 20.01 -12.01
C SER A 49 12.25 19.70 -11.40
N PRO A 50 12.41 19.75 -10.07
CA PRO A 50 13.66 19.29 -9.47
C PRO A 50 13.90 17.86 -9.98
N ALA A 51 15.10 17.61 -10.52
CA ALA A 51 15.47 16.27 -10.95
C ALA A 51 15.43 15.35 -9.72
N LEU A 52 14.82 14.18 -9.88
CA LEU A 52 14.73 13.18 -8.82
C LEU A 52 16.13 12.74 -8.39
N THR A 53 16.32 12.58 -7.08
CA THR A 53 17.52 11.99 -6.50
C THR A 53 17.63 10.51 -6.85
N GLN A 54 18.82 9.93 -6.73
CA GLN A 54 19.02 8.51 -6.99
C GLN A 54 18.21 7.61 -6.03
N GLU A 55 18.02 8.06 -4.80
CA GLU A 55 17.22 7.35 -3.81
C GLU A 55 15.74 7.36 -4.16
N GLU A 56 15.20 8.50 -4.60
CA GLU A 56 13.82 8.62 -5.10
C GLU A 56 13.60 7.75 -6.33
N LEU A 57 14.54 7.76 -7.28
CA LEU A 57 14.48 6.90 -8.48
C LEU A 57 14.48 5.41 -8.13
N ASN A 58 15.29 5.00 -7.14
CA ASN A 58 15.25 3.63 -6.64
C ASN A 58 13.88 3.32 -6.02
N THR A 59 13.36 4.17 -5.12
CA THR A 59 12.05 3.97 -4.50
C THR A 59 10.93 3.81 -5.53
N ILE A 60 10.89 4.70 -6.54
CA ILE A 60 9.88 4.68 -7.60
C ILE A 60 9.96 3.39 -8.40
N ARG A 61 11.16 2.99 -8.84
CA ARG A 61 11.37 1.76 -9.60
C ARG A 61 10.96 0.53 -8.80
N THR A 62 11.38 0.44 -7.54
CA THR A 62 11.04 -0.68 -6.66
C THR A 62 9.53 -0.76 -6.47
N TYR A 63 8.85 0.37 -6.28
CA TYR A 63 7.39 0.42 -6.19
C TYR A 63 6.71 -0.06 -7.47
N GLU A 64 7.07 0.48 -8.64
CA GLU A 64 6.50 0.07 -9.94
C GLU A 64 6.73 -1.41 -10.23
N GLN A 65 7.86 -1.96 -9.79
CA GLN A 65 8.17 -3.38 -9.89
C GLN A 65 7.26 -4.22 -8.98
N VAL A 66 7.04 -3.81 -7.73
CA VAL A 66 6.39 -4.66 -6.70
C VAL A 66 4.87 -4.48 -6.66
N ALA A 67 4.35 -3.28 -6.92
CA ALA A 67 2.93 -2.96 -6.78
C ALA A 67 1.98 -3.92 -7.54
N PRO A 68 2.32 -4.43 -8.75
CA PRO A 68 1.49 -5.43 -9.44
C PRO A 68 1.37 -6.79 -8.73
N SER A 69 2.30 -7.10 -7.82
CA SER A 69 2.30 -8.34 -7.04
C SER A 69 1.54 -8.21 -5.71
N VAL A 70 1.13 -6.99 -5.32
CA VAL A 70 0.42 -6.73 -4.06
C VAL A 70 -1.06 -6.50 -4.35
N VAL A 71 -1.92 -7.28 -3.68
CA VAL A 71 -3.36 -7.31 -3.91
C VAL A 71 -4.13 -6.76 -2.73
N ASN A 72 -5.35 -6.28 -2.98
CA ASN A 72 -6.32 -6.04 -1.92
C ASN A 72 -7.04 -7.34 -1.60
N ILE A 73 -7.32 -7.58 -0.32
CA ILE A 73 -8.20 -8.66 0.13
C ILE A 73 -9.38 -8.03 0.85
N THR A 74 -10.58 -8.26 0.32
CA THR A 74 -11.84 -7.90 0.98
C THR A 74 -12.48 -9.17 1.52
N THR A 75 -12.85 -9.13 2.81
CA THR A 75 -13.51 -10.24 3.48
C THR A 75 -14.93 -9.88 3.82
N THR A 76 -15.86 -10.80 3.62
CA THR A 76 -17.24 -10.65 4.07
C THR A 76 -17.55 -11.69 5.13
N SER A 77 -17.97 -11.24 6.31
CA SER A 77 -18.41 -12.04 7.44
C SER A 77 -19.81 -11.59 7.91
N TYR A 78 -20.34 -12.18 8.97
CA TYR A 78 -21.60 -11.74 9.59
C TYR A 78 -21.34 -11.31 11.04
N ALA A 79 -21.77 -10.11 11.39
CA ALA A 79 -21.79 -9.60 12.76
C ALA A 79 -23.23 -9.56 13.27
N LEU A 80 -23.42 -9.51 14.59
CA LEU A 80 -24.75 -9.31 15.19
C LEU A 80 -24.98 -7.82 15.40
N ASP A 81 -26.12 -7.30 14.93
CA ASP A 81 -26.55 -5.95 15.26
C ASP A 81 -27.10 -5.85 16.70
N PHE A 82 -27.49 -4.64 17.11
CA PHE A 82 -28.06 -4.37 18.44
C PHE A 82 -29.31 -5.23 18.77
N PHE A 83 -30.00 -5.75 17.75
CA PHE A 83 -31.17 -6.61 17.89
C PHE A 83 -30.82 -8.11 17.70
N PHE A 84 -29.54 -8.46 17.78
CA PHE A 84 -29.02 -9.82 17.57
C PHE A 84 -29.36 -10.41 16.20
N ARG A 85 -29.50 -9.57 15.17
CA ARG A 85 -29.70 -10.02 13.78
C ARG A 85 -28.36 -10.09 13.06
N PRO A 86 -28.10 -11.15 12.27
CA PRO A 86 -26.89 -11.24 11.48
C PRO A 86 -26.92 -10.18 10.35
N VAL A 87 -25.95 -9.27 10.37
CA VAL A 87 -25.71 -8.27 9.33
C VAL A 87 -24.34 -8.52 8.71
N PRO A 88 -24.17 -8.34 7.38
CA PRO A 88 -22.85 -8.44 6.75
C PRO A 88 -21.87 -7.44 7.37
N SER A 89 -20.67 -7.92 7.68
CA SER A 89 -19.53 -7.11 8.10
C SER A 89 -18.41 -7.29 7.07
N GLN A 90 -17.71 -6.21 6.75
CA GLN A 90 -16.60 -6.24 5.79
C GLN A 90 -15.27 -5.95 6.49
N GLY A 91 -14.27 -6.77 6.19
CA GLY A 91 -12.87 -6.53 6.52
C GLY A 91 -12.06 -6.24 5.27
N ALA A 92 -10.91 -5.59 5.45
CA ALA A 92 -9.98 -5.31 4.37
C ALA A 92 -8.53 -5.53 4.83
N GLY A 93 -7.72 -6.07 3.94
CA GLY A 93 -6.30 -6.26 4.13
C GLY A 93 -5.56 -6.31 2.80
N SER A 94 -4.32 -6.76 2.85
CA SER A 94 -3.46 -6.91 1.69
C SER A 94 -3.02 -8.37 1.52
N GLY A 95 -2.57 -8.73 0.34
CA GLY A 95 -1.92 -10.00 0.06
C GLY A 95 -0.81 -9.85 -0.96
N ILE A 96 -0.04 -10.90 -1.16
CA ILE A 96 1.11 -10.92 -2.08
C ILE A 96 1.01 -12.14 -2.97
N ILE A 97 1.01 -11.93 -4.29
CA ILE A 97 1.11 -13.01 -5.28
C ILE A 97 2.53 -13.56 -5.22
N VAL A 98 2.67 -14.83 -4.85
CA VAL A 98 3.96 -15.51 -4.72
C VAL A 98 4.21 -16.53 -5.83
N LYS A 99 3.18 -16.85 -6.62
CA LYS A 99 3.27 -17.70 -7.81
C LYS A 99 2.31 -17.20 -8.89
N ASP A 100 2.69 -17.42 -10.14
CA ASP A 100 1.88 -17.02 -11.31
C ASP A 100 0.60 -17.88 -11.48
N ASP A 101 0.41 -18.92 -10.67
CA ASP A 101 -0.80 -19.75 -10.63
C ASP A 101 -1.94 -19.16 -9.77
N GLY A 102 -1.76 -17.96 -9.23
CA GLY A 102 -2.74 -17.30 -8.34
C GLY A 102 -2.54 -17.58 -6.86
N THR A 103 -1.46 -18.27 -6.46
CA THR A 103 -1.13 -18.44 -5.04
C THR A 103 -0.76 -17.11 -4.40
N ILE A 104 -1.48 -16.75 -3.34
CA ILE A 104 -1.33 -15.51 -2.59
C ILE A 104 -1.06 -15.82 -1.12
N VAL A 105 -0.09 -15.11 -0.53
CA VAL A 105 0.16 -15.14 0.91
C VAL A 105 -0.40 -13.87 1.56
N THR A 106 -0.99 -14.01 2.74
CA THR A 106 -1.51 -12.91 3.57
C THR A 106 -1.38 -13.27 5.05
N ASN A 107 -1.84 -12.40 5.94
CA ASN A 107 -1.96 -12.74 7.35
C ASN A 107 -3.20 -13.58 7.65
N TYR A 108 -3.09 -14.48 8.62
CA TYR A 108 -4.22 -15.27 9.09
C TYR A 108 -5.36 -14.39 9.62
N HIS A 109 -5.05 -13.37 10.43
CA HIS A 109 -6.08 -12.49 11.00
C HIS A 109 -6.89 -11.72 9.94
N VAL A 110 -6.37 -11.55 8.72
CA VAL A 110 -7.10 -10.93 7.61
C VAL A 110 -8.26 -11.83 7.16
N ILE A 111 -8.09 -13.15 7.20
CA ILE A 111 -9.03 -14.13 6.62
C ILE A 111 -9.78 -14.98 7.65
N ALA A 112 -9.42 -14.93 8.94
CA ALA A 112 -9.84 -15.89 9.97
C ALA A 112 -11.36 -16.10 10.13
N GLU A 113 -12.19 -15.07 9.88
CA GLU A 113 -13.65 -15.13 10.05
C GLU A 113 -14.41 -14.90 8.74
N ALA A 114 -13.70 -14.90 7.61
CA ALA A 114 -14.28 -14.62 6.32
C ALA A 114 -15.15 -15.79 5.85
N ARG A 115 -16.39 -15.51 5.45
CA ARG A 115 -17.22 -16.48 4.71
C ARG A 115 -16.99 -16.41 3.21
N ARG A 116 -16.62 -15.23 2.72
CA ARG A 116 -16.24 -14.98 1.33
C ARG A 116 -14.99 -14.13 1.31
N LEU A 117 -14.06 -14.48 0.42
CA LEU A 117 -12.85 -13.74 0.14
C LEU A 117 -12.90 -13.26 -1.31
N GLU A 118 -12.64 -11.98 -1.49
CA GLU A 118 -12.49 -11.37 -2.81
C GLU A 118 -11.14 -10.67 -2.86
N VAL A 119 -10.42 -10.88 -3.95
CA VAL A 119 -9.11 -10.31 -4.19
C VAL A 119 -9.23 -9.30 -5.33
N ALA A 120 -8.79 -8.06 -5.09
CA ALA A 120 -8.62 -7.08 -6.15
C ALA A 120 -7.14 -7.03 -6.57
N LEU A 121 -6.88 -7.29 -7.86
CA LEU A 121 -5.55 -7.14 -8.44
C LEU A 121 -5.19 -5.66 -8.63
N HIS A 122 -3.94 -5.38 -8.99
CA HIS A 122 -3.43 -4.03 -9.18
C HIS A 122 -4.17 -3.23 -10.27
N ASP A 123 -4.71 -3.92 -11.28
CA ASP A 123 -5.52 -3.30 -12.34
C ASP A 123 -7.00 -3.11 -11.97
N GLY A 124 -7.39 -3.52 -10.76
CA GLY A 124 -8.75 -3.43 -10.24
C GLY A 124 -9.65 -4.61 -10.60
N SER A 125 -9.16 -5.64 -11.30
CA SER A 125 -9.94 -6.87 -11.53
C SER A 125 -10.20 -7.61 -10.22
N LEU A 126 -11.42 -8.14 -10.07
CA LEU A 126 -11.90 -8.80 -8.85
C LEU A 126 -12.02 -10.31 -9.07
N TRP A 127 -11.51 -11.09 -8.12
CA TRP A 127 -11.48 -12.55 -8.18
C TRP A 127 -11.90 -13.15 -6.84
N GLU A 128 -12.74 -14.17 -6.89
CA GLU A 128 -13.06 -14.94 -5.68
C GLU A 128 -11.85 -15.80 -5.31
N ALA A 129 -11.55 -15.87 -4.00
CA ALA A 129 -10.41 -16.61 -3.48
C ALA A 129 -10.83 -17.73 -2.55
N GLU A 130 -10.07 -18.83 -2.61
CA GLU A 130 -10.23 -19.99 -1.74
C GLU A 130 -9.05 -20.06 -0.77
N VAL A 131 -9.29 -20.50 0.47
CA VAL A 131 -8.23 -20.77 1.44
C VAL A 131 -7.59 -22.11 1.11
N ILE A 132 -6.27 -22.12 0.91
CA ILE A 132 -5.48 -23.33 0.63
C ILE A 132 -4.89 -23.89 1.93
N GLY A 133 -4.48 -23.02 2.84
CA GLY A 133 -3.94 -23.41 4.14
C GLY A 133 -3.70 -22.20 5.04
N SER A 134 -3.53 -22.44 6.33
CA SER A 134 -3.24 -21.40 7.31
C SER A 134 -2.36 -21.90 8.45
N SER A 135 -1.68 -20.96 9.09
CA SER A 135 -0.85 -21.13 10.27
C SER A 135 -1.18 -20.00 11.25
N PRO A 136 -2.21 -20.19 12.10
CA PRO A 136 -2.65 -19.18 13.06
C PRO A 136 -1.56 -18.72 14.03
N GLU A 137 -0.67 -19.64 14.42
CA GLU A 137 0.46 -19.41 15.33
C GLU A 137 1.52 -18.47 14.78
N ASN A 138 1.68 -18.42 13.46
CA ASN A 138 2.59 -17.51 12.76
C ASN A 138 1.86 -16.32 12.12
N ASP A 139 0.54 -16.22 12.32
CA ASP A 139 -0.32 -15.24 11.67
C ASP A 139 -0.22 -15.24 10.14
N LEU A 140 -0.14 -16.42 9.51
CA LEU A 140 -0.01 -16.58 8.06
C LEU A 140 -1.15 -17.40 7.45
N ALA A 141 -1.51 -17.07 6.22
CA ALA A 141 -2.44 -17.84 5.41
C ALA A 141 -2.03 -17.83 3.94
N VAL A 142 -2.37 -18.92 3.24
CA VAL A 142 -2.24 -19.07 1.80
C VAL A 142 -3.64 -19.18 1.21
N ILE A 143 -3.95 -18.31 0.27
CA ILE A 143 -5.19 -18.32 -0.51
C ILE A 143 -4.84 -18.46 -2.00
N ARG A 144 -5.83 -18.80 -2.83
CA ARG A 144 -5.65 -18.89 -4.27
C ARG A 144 -6.84 -18.28 -5.00
N ILE A 145 -6.55 -17.59 -6.09
CA ILE A 145 -7.53 -17.16 -7.10
C ILE A 145 -7.35 -17.97 -8.37
N ASP A 146 -8.43 -18.28 -9.08
CA ASP A 146 -8.38 -18.82 -10.44
C ASP A 146 -8.51 -17.67 -11.45
N ALA A 147 -7.38 -17.02 -11.73
CA ALA A 147 -7.30 -15.90 -12.67
C ALA A 147 -6.97 -16.35 -14.09
N ALA A 148 -7.67 -17.38 -14.59
CA ALA A 148 -7.39 -17.99 -15.88
C ALA A 148 -7.33 -16.96 -17.03
N GLY A 149 -6.19 -16.94 -17.75
CA GLY A 149 -5.94 -16.02 -18.86
C GLY A 149 -5.57 -14.59 -18.45
N HIS A 150 -5.48 -14.31 -17.15
CA HIS A 150 -5.00 -13.03 -16.63
C HIS A 150 -3.51 -13.11 -16.30
N PRO A 151 -2.67 -12.18 -16.77
CA PRO A 151 -1.27 -12.15 -16.37
C PRO A 151 -1.19 -11.82 -14.88
N LEU A 152 -0.54 -12.69 -14.12
CA LEU A 152 -0.16 -12.45 -12.73
C LEU A 152 1.33 -12.17 -12.66
N LYS A 153 1.74 -11.39 -11.66
CA LYS A 153 3.14 -11.10 -11.39
C LYS A 153 3.49 -11.62 -10.01
N ALA A 154 4.11 -12.79 -9.94
CA ALA A 154 4.72 -13.24 -8.69
C ALA A 154 5.84 -12.28 -8.24
N ILE A 155 5.89 -12.00 -6.95
CA ILE A 155 6.98 -11.24 -6.35
C ILE A 155 8.26 -12.09 -6.30
N SER A 156 9.42 -11.47 -6.50
CA SER A 156 10.70 -12.14 -6.22
C SER A 156 10.90 -12.29 -4.71
N LEU A 157 11.42 -13.44 -4.27
CA LEU A 157 11.76 -13.70 -2.87
C LEU A 157 13.21 -13.32 -2.61
N GLY A 158 13.46 -12.60 -1.52
CA GLY A 158 14.81 -12.30 -1.03
C GLY A 158 15.21 -13.23 0.12
N ASP A 159 16.44 -13.08 0.59
CA ASP A 159 16.94 -13.82 1.76
C ASP A 159 16.82 -12.96 3.03
N SER A 160 16.02 -13.41 3.99
CA SER A 160 15.85 -12.72 5.27
C SER A 160 17.03 -12.91 6.23
N ASP A 161 17.87 -13.93 6.03
CA ASP A 161 19.01 -14.23 6.89
C ASP A 161 20.19 -13.27 6.62
N GLU A 162 20.22 -12.61 5.46
CA GLU A 162 21.25 -11.64 5.06
C GLU A 162 20.91 -10.19 5.46
N LEU A 163 19.76 -9.96 6.10
CA LEU A 163 19.30 -8.62 6.46
C LEU A 163 20.20 -7.94 7.49
N GLN A 164 20.33 -6.62 7.36
CA GLN A 164 21.10 -5.80 8.28
C GLN A 164 20.29 -4.62 8.82
N VAL A 165 20.48 -4.30 10.09
CA VAL A 165 19.92 -3.08 10.71
C VAL A 165 20.45 -1.86 9.97
N GLY A 166 19.56 -0.91 9.66
CA GLY A 166 19.84 0.29 8.86
C GLY A 166 19.56 0.13 7.36
N GLN A 167 19.30 -1.09 6.87
CA GLN A 167 18.92 -1.31 5.48
C GLN A 167 17.58 -0.65 5.16
N LYS A 168 17.49 0.05 4.03
CA LYS A 168 16.25 0.64 3.51
C LYS A 168 15.25 -0.45 3.16
N VAL A 169 14.00 -0.20 3.52
CA VAL A 169 12.86 -1.08 3.22
C VAL A 169 11.67 -0.27 2.74
N LEU A 170 10.85 -0.91 1.90
CA LEU A 170 9.58 -0.36 1.44
C LEU A 170 8.47 -1.30 1.92
N ALA A 171 7.49 -0.75 2.63
CA ALA A 171 6.26 -1.46 2.97
C ALA A 171 5.15 -1.06 2.01
N ILE A 172 4.59 -2.04 1.32
CA ILE A 172 3.57 -1.85 0.29
C ILE A 172 2.35 -2.68 0.68
N GLY A 173 1.23 -2.00 0.89
CA GLY A 173 -0.09 -2.62 1.07
C GLY A 173 -1.07 -2.12 0.02
N ASN A 174 -2.23 -2.73 -0.12
CA ASN A 174 -3.31 -2.25 -0.98
C ASN A 174 -4.67 -2.36 -0.29
N PRO A 175 -4.91 -1.64 0.82
CA PRO A 175 -6.13 -1.85 1.62
C PRO A 175 -7.44 -1.41 0.98
N PHE A 176 -7.40 -0.61 -0.09
CA PHE A 176 -8.59 -0.05 -0.71
C PHE A 176 -8.70 -0.33 -2.22
N GLY A 177 -7.77 -1.10 -2.79
CA GLY A 177 -7.71 -1.32 -4.23
C GLY A 177 -7.30 -0.08 -5.05
N LEU A 178 -6.96 1.03 -4.39
CA LEU A 178 -6.65 2.33 -5.02
C LEU A 178 -5.14 2.50 -5.28
N GLY A 179 -4.54 1.52 -5.96
CA GLY A 179 -3.17 1.61 -6.46
C GLY A 179 -2.06 1.27 -5.47
N GLY A 180 -2.38 0.94 -4.22
CA GLY A 180 -1.39 0.58 -3.18
C GLY A 180 -0.89 1.77 -2.34
N THR A 181 -0.69 1.56 -1.04
CA THR A 181 -0.03 2.50 -0.12
C THR A 181 1.43 2.10 0.04
N LEU A 182 2.34 3.04 -0.24
CA LEU A 182 3.78 2.90 -0.01
C LEU A 182 4.19 3.67 1.24
N THR A 183 4.94 3.02 2.12
CA THR A 183 5.73 3.69 3.16
C THR A 183 7.18 3.22 3.09
N VAL A 184 8.11 4.12 3.41
CA VAL A 184 9.55 3.85 3.35
C VAL A 184 10.12 4.00 4.76
N GLY A 185 11.09 3.15 5.09
CA GLY A 185 11.82 3.23 6.35
C GLY A 185 13.09 2.39 6.28
N THR A 186 13.55 1.95 7.44
CA THR A 186 14.74 1.14 7.63
C THR A 186 14.48 -0.01 8.59
N ILE A 187 15.28 -1.07 8.49
CA ILE A 187 15.30 -2.13 9.49
C ILE A 187 15.86 -1.56 10.80
N SER A 188 15.06 -1.55 11.85
CA SER A 188 15.43 -1.08 13.18
C SER A 188 15.96 -2.21 14.07
N GLN A 189 15.45 -3.43 13.90
CA GLN A 189 15.85 -4.62 14.67
C GLN A 189 15.46 -5.91 13.93
N LEU A 190 16.18 -7.01 14.19
CA LEU A 190 15.93 -8.34 13.63
C LEU A 190 15.69 -9.37 14.73
N GLY A 191 15.00 -10.46 14.42
CA GLY A 191 14.87 -11.63 15.31
C GLY A 191 14.01 -11.38 16.55
N ARG A 192 13.02 -10.47 16.48
CA ARG A 192 12.21 -10.11 17.64
C ARG A 192 11.09 -11.12 17.88
N ASP A 193 10.96 -11.59 19.12
CA ASP A 193 9.80 -12.36 19.57
C ASP A 193 8.79 -11.42 20.27
N ILE A 194 7.53 -11.43 19.84
CA ILE A 194 6.44 -10.63 20.41
C ILE A 194 5.33 -11.56 20.90
N ARG A 195 4.75 -11.22 22.07
CA ARG A 195 3.50 -11.81 22.54
C ARG A 195 2.33 -10.93 22.13
N ASP A 196 1.41 -11.49 21.36
CA ASP A 196 0.18 -10.83 20.93
C ASP A 196 -1.00 -11.76 21.22
N GLY A 197 -2.03 -11.31 21.93
CA GLY A 197 -3.29 -12.08 22.09
C GLY A 197 -3.16 -13.54 22.57
N GLY A 198 -2.08 -13.93 23.25
CA GLY A 198 -1.83 -15.31 23.68
C GLY A 198 -0.98 -16.17 22.71
N ARG A 199 -0.62 -15.66 21.54
CA ARG A 199 0.37 -16.25 20.61
C ARG A 199 1.74 -15.60 20.78
N VAL A 200 2.79 -16.32 20.39
CA VAL A 200 4.16 -15.81 20.31
C VAL A 200 4.55 -15.76 18.84
N LEU A 201 4.61 -14.57 18.27
CA LEU A 201 5.16 -14.34 16.94
C LEU A 201 6.68 -14.24 17.08
N ARG A 202 7.40 -15.02 16.28
CA ARG A 202 8.84 -15.21 16.42
C ARG A 202 9.61 -14.61 15.25
N ALA A 203 10.87 -14.28 15.50
CA ALA A 203 11.82 -13.85 14.48
C ALA A 203 11.34 -12.66 13.60
N LEU A 204 10.60 -11.73 14.19
CA LEU A 204 10.05 -10.58 13.48
C LEU A 204 11.13 -9.56 13.11
N ILE A 205 10.94 -8.94 11.95
CA ILE A 205 11.69 -7.76 11.48
C ILE A 205 10.98 -6.52 12.01
N GLN A 206 11.71 -5.66 12.73
CA GLN A 206 11.20 -4.38 13.17
C GLN A 206 11.67 -3.29 12.21
N VAL A 207 10.76 -2.41 11.81
CA VAL A 207 11.03 -1.28 10.91
C VAL A 207 10.44 0.00 11.49
N ASP A 208 10.96 1.15 11.06
CA ASP A 208 10.38 2.47 11.37
C ASP A 208 9.47 2.99 10.25
N ALA A 209 9.30 2.22 9.17
CA ALA A 209 8.29 2.48 8.15
C ALA A 209 6.89 2.46 8.78
N SER A 210 6.04 3.39 8.39
CA SER A 210 4.67 3.46 8.94
C SER A 210 3.84 2.27 8.47
N ILE A 211 3.43 1.42 9.42
CA ILE A 211 2.50 0.30 9.19
C ILE A 211 1.17 0.64 9.86
N ASN A 212 0.11 0.71 9.07
CA ASN A 212 -1.24 1.06 9.53
C ASN A 212 -2.23 -0.08 9.19
N PRO A 213 -3.41 -0.11 9.84
CA PRO A 213 -4.49 -1.01 9.45
C PRO A 213 -4.70 -0.97 7.92
N GLY A 214 -4.71 -2.16 7.32
CA GLY A 214 -4.80 -2.32 5.88
C GLY A 214 -3.49 -2.68 5.16
N ASN A 215 -2.33 -2.39 5.76
CA ASN A 215 -1.05 -2.93 5.28
C ASN A 215 -0.83 -4.39 5.69
N SER A 216 -1.61 -4.91 6.66
CA SER A 216 -1.56 -6.31 7.08
C SER A 216 -1.69 -7.25 5.89
N GLY A 217 -0.74 -8.19 5.78
CA GLY A 217 -0.61 -9.14 4.68
C GLY A 217 0.10 -8.57 3.44
N GLY A 218 0.49 -7.30 3.45
CA GLY A 218 1.24 -6.65 2.37
C GLY A 218 2.73 -6.93 2.43
N ALA A 219 3.46 -6.51 1.39
CA ALA A 219 4.87 -6.82 1.22
C ALA A 219 5.78 -5.85 2.00
N LEU A 220 6.80 -6.39 2.67
CA LEU A 220 8.00 -5.66 3.06
C LEU A 220 9.13 -6.07 2.10
N VAL A 221 9.67 -5.13 1.34
CA VAL A 221 10.70 -5.40 0.32
C VAL A 221 11.98 -4.63 0.57
N ASN A 222 13.11 -5.21 0.12
CA ASN A 222 14.41 -4.54 0.09
C ASN A 222 14.49 -3.55 -1.10
N SER A 223 15.63 -2.85 -1.22
CA SER A 223 15.87 -1.89 -2.31
C SER A 223 15.86 -2.48 -3.72
N GLU A 224 15.95 -3.82 -3.85
CA GLU A 224 15.90 -4.56 -5.11
C GLU A 224 14.48 -5.00 -5.49
N GLY A 225 13.52 -4.79 -4.58
CA GLY A 225 12.12 -5.21 -4.78
C GLY A 225 11.88 -6.68 -4.48
N GLU A 226 12.76 -7.31 -3.72
CA GLU A 226 12.60 -8.68 -3.26
C GLU A 226 11.86 -8.71 -1.93
N LEU A 227 10.93 -9.65 -1.79
CA LEU A 227 10.16 -9.87 -0.58
C LEU A 227 11.07 -10.39 0.54
N ILE A 228 11.13 -9.65 1.64
CA ILE A 228 11.92 -10.00 2.83
C ILE A 228 11.04 -10.18 4.09
N GLY A 229 9.75 -9.86 3.99
CA GLY A 229 8.81 -10.05 5.09
C GLY A 229 7.37 -9.72 4.70
N ILE A 230 6.43 -10.14 5.54
CA ILE A 230 5.01 -9.84 5.40
C ILE A 230 4.63 -8.86 6.50
N ASN A 231 4.08 -7.71 6.13
CA ASN A 231 3.66 -6.69 7.08
C ASN A 231 2.54 -7.26 7.94
N THR A 232 2.75 -7.33 9.25
CA THR A 232 1.72 -7.64 10.23
C THR A 232 1.52 -6.42 11.11
N ALA A 233 0.27 -5.92 11.20
CA ALA A 233 -0.05 -4.81 12.08
C ALA A 233 -0.12 -5.32 13.52
N ILE A 234 1.04 -5.39 14.20
CA ILE A 234 1.11 -5.67 15.63
C ILE A 234 1.32 -4.33 16.36
N ILE A 235 0.55 -4.10 17.43
CA ILE A 235 0.60 -2.91 18.30
C ILE A 235 1.36 -3.24 19.60
#